data_AF-A0A3D1SIS5-F1
#
_entry.id   AF-A0A3D1SIS5-F1
#
_cell.length_a   1.000
_cell.length_b   1.000
_cell.length_c   1.000
_cell.angle_alpha   90.00
_cell.angle_beta   90.00
_cell.angle_gamma   90.00
#
_symmetry.space_group_name_H-M   'P 1'
#
loop_
_entity.id
_entity.type
_entity.pdbx_description
1 polymer ?
#
loop_
_entity_poly.entity_id
_entity_poly.type
_entity_poly.pdbx_seq_one_letter_code
_entity_poly.pdbx_strand_id
1 'polypeptide(L)'
;NGSVQNDESLELLARMALSHAEAGADIVAPSDMMDGRVGAIRHVLDEQGFSQTPIMAYSAKFASAFYGPFREAAGSTPQFGDRRSYQMDPANAREALREVELDIAEGADIVMVKPAMAYMDVIRQV
;
A
#
# COMPACT_ATOMS: atom_id res chain seq x y z
N ASN A 1 -15.72 -17.10 3.85
CA ASN A 1 -14.86 -17.12 5.06
C ASN A 1 -14.51 -15.72 5.58
N GLY A 2 -14.88 -14.61 4.91
CA GLY A 2 -14.68 -13.26 5.47
C GLY A 2 -13.23 -12.80 5.48
N SER A 3 -12.34 -13.52 4.80
CA SER A 3 -10.95 -13.14 4.58
C SER A 3 -10.81 -12.37 3.27
N VAL A 4 -9.99 -11.32 3.29
CA VAL A 4 -9.56 -10.61 2.07
C VAL A 4 -8.67 -11.55 1.25
N GLN A 5 -8.93 -11.66 -0.05
CA GLN A 5 -8.18 -12.52 -0.96
C GLN A 5 -7.00 -11.74 -1.54
N ASN A 6 -5.77 -12.15 -1.23
CA ASN A 6 -4.57 -11.40 -1.62
C ASN A 6 -4.38 -11.39 -3.15
N ASP A 7 -4.19 -12.57 -3.73
CA ASP A 7 -3.75 -12.73 -5.12
C ASP A 7 -4.80 -12.23 -6.11
N GLU A 8 -6.07 -12.52 -5.85
CA GLU A 8 -7.20 -12.02 -6.63
C GLU A 8 -7.33 -10.49 -6.54
N SER A 9 -6.85 -9.86 -5.46
CA SER A 9 -6.83 -8.40 -5.35
C SER A 9 -5.73 -7.77 -6.20
N LEU A 10 -4.61 -8.45 -6.43
CA LEU A 10 -3.46 -7.88 -7.15
C LEU A 10 -3.82 -7.50 -8.58
N GLU A 11 -4.56 -8.36 -9.29
CA GLU A 11 -5.01 -8.08 -10.66
C GLU A 11 -5.87 -6.81 -10.71
N LEU A 12 -6.79 -6.65 -9.75
CA LEU A 12 -7.68 -5.49 -9.67
C LEU A 12 -6.93 -4.21 -9.32
N LEU A 13 -5.95 -4.29 -8.40
CA LEU A 13 -5.10 -3.16 -8.01
C LEU A 13 -4.20 -2.70 -9.17
N ALA A 14 -3.59 -3.65 -9.89
CA ALA A 14 -2.79 -3.37 -11.07
C ALA A 14 -3.62 -2.67 -12.16
N ARG A 15 -4.82 -3.19 -12.47
CA ARG A 15 -5.75 -2.57 -13.42
C ARG A 15 -6.19 -1.17 -12.99
N MET A 16 -6.38 -0.94 -11.70
CA MET A 16 -6.71 0.38 -11.17
C MET A 16 -5.54 1.37 -11.32
N ALA A 17 -4.33 0.94 -11.01
CA ALA A 17 -3.13 1.77 -11.19
C ALA A 17 -2.91 2.14 -12.66
N LEU A 18 -3.07 1.18 -13.58
CA LEU A 18 -3.02 1.42 -15.01
C LEU A 18 -4.09 2.43 -15.44
N SER A 19 -5.34 2.24 -15.00
CA SER A 19 -6.43 3.16 -15.33
C SER A 19 -6.14 4.60 -14.91
N HIS A 20 -5.51 4.81 -13.75
CA HIS A 20 -5.07 6.13 -13.32
C HIS A 20 -3.94 6.68 -14.20
N ALA A 21 -2.95 5.86 -14.55
CA ALA A 21 -1.84 6.26 -15.42
C ALA A 21 -2.32 6.65 -16.83
N GLU A 22 -3.23 5.88 -17.42
CA GLU A 22 -3.89 6.18 -18.71
C GLU A 22 -4.69 7.48 -18.65
N ALA A 23 -5.27 7.82 -17.50
CA ALA A 23 -5.95 9.08 -17.27
C ALA A 23 -4.99 10.28 -17.04
N GLY A 24 -3.67 10.04 -17.01
CA GLY A 24 -2.64 11.05 -16.85
C GLY A 24 -2.21 11.31 -15.40
N ALA A 25 -2.38 10.35 -14.50
CA ALA A 25 -1.83 10.47 -13.15
C ALA A 25 -0.30 10.47 -13.18
N ASP A 26 0.30 11.47 -12.52
CA ASP A 26 1.76 11.59 -12.42
C ASP A 26 2.40 10.54 -11.51
N ILE A 27 1.64 10.00 -10.55
CA ILE A 27 2.10 9.03 -9.56
C ILE A 27 0.94 8.15 -9.08
N VAL A 28 1.21 6.87 -8.82
CA VAL A 28 0.25 5.96 -8.17
C VAL A 28 0.72 5.62 -6.76
N ALA A 29 -0.22 5.52 -5.82
CA ALA A 29 0.12 5.36 -4.40
C ALA A 29 -0.68 4.22 -3.74
N PRO A 30 -0.32 2.94 -3.98
CA PRO A 30 -1.06 1.80 -3.45
C PRO A 30 -1.02 1.77 -1.92
N SER A 31 -2.20 1.72 -1.30
CA SER A 31 -2.36 1.78 0.17
C SER A 31 -3.09 0.58 0.78
N ASP A 32 -3.25 -0.47 0.01
CA ASP A 32 -3.99 -1.70 0.31
C ASP A 32 -3.29 -2.62 1.32
N MET A 33 -1.95 -2.69 1.30
CA MET A 33 -1.11 -3.64 2.06
C MET A 33 -1.28 -5.12 1.64
N MET A 34 -1.55 -5.39 0.36
CA MET A 34 -1.52 -6.75 -0.17
C MET A 34 -0.07 -7.16 -0.50
N ASP A 35 0.28 -8.41 -0.24
CA ASP A 35 1.61 -8.94 -0.54
C ASP A 35 1.82 -8.96 -2.06
N GLY A 36 2.94 -8.43 -2.55
CA GLY A 36 3.29 -8.44 -3.98
C GLY A 36 2.61 -7.35 -4.84
N ARG A 37 1.81 -6.44 -4.25
CA ARG A 37 1.08 -5.44 -5.06
C ARG A 37 1.99 -4.47 -5.80
N VAL A 38 3.17 -4.13 -5.26
CA VAL A 38 4.08 -3.19 -5.92
C VAL A 38 4.60 -3.82 -7.19
N GLY A 39 5.05 -5.08 -7.13
CA GLY A 39 5.55 -5.82 -8.28
C GLY A 39 4.48 -6.00 -9.35
N ALA A 40 3.24 -6.33 -8.94
CA ALA A 40 2.11 -6.46 -9.86
C ALA A 40 1.78 -5.14 -10.57
N ILE A 41 1.77 -4.02 -9.84
CA ILE A 41 1.54 -2.68 -10.42
C ILE A 41 2.70 -2.28 -11.34
N ARG A 42 3.95 -2.48 -10.91
CA ARG A 42 5.13 -2.16 -11.72
C ARG A 42 5.11 -2.91 -13.05
N HIS A 43 4.85 -4.22 -13.00
CA HIS A 43 4.75 -5.07 -14.16
C HIS A 43 3.72 -4.56 -15.18
N VAL A 44 2.48 -4.30 -14.74
CA VAL A 44 1.43 -3.84 -15.68
C VAL A 44 1.73 -2.45 -16.25
N LEU A 45 2.29 -1.54 -15.43
CA LEU A 45 2.64 -0.21 -15.91
C LEU A 45 3.77 -0.29 -16.94
N ASP A 46 4.76 -1.16 -16.74
CA ASP A 46 5.84 -1.37 -17.72
C ASP A 46 5.34 -1.96 -19.03
N GLU A 47 4.51 -3.01 -18.96
CA GLU A 47 3.94 -3.66 -20.14
C GLU A 47 3.09 -2.71 -21.00
N GLN A 48 2.45 -1.72 -20.38
CA GLN A 48 1.60 -0.74 -21.05
C GLN A 48 2.32 0.59 -21.39
N GLY A 49 3.64 0.66 -21.19
CA GLY A 49 4.45 1.82 -21.59
C GLY A 49 4.48 2.97 -20.58
N PHE A 50 4.02 2.75 -19.34
CA PHE A 50 4.05 3.69 -18.21
C PHE A 50 5.25 3.43 -17.27
N SER A 51 6.41 3.07 -17.83
CA SER A 51 7.62 2.78 -17.05
C SER A 51 8.17 3.97 -16.25
N GLN A 52 7.75 5.18 -16.60
CA GLN A 52 8.15 6.41 -15.92
C GLN A 52 7.13 6.89 -14.87
N THR A 53 5.96 6.25 -14.76
CA THR A 53 4.98 6.57 -13.72
C THR A 53 5.50 5.99 -12.39
N PRO A 54 5.82 6.84 -11.38
CA PRO A 54 6.36 6.36 -10.12
C PRO A 54 5.30 5.68 -9.26
N ILE A 55 5.76 4.81 -8.38
CA ILE A 55 4.97 4.11 -7.36
C ILE A 55 5.39 4.62 -5.98
N MET A 56 4.47 5.32 -5.29
CA MET A 56 4.58 5.70 -3.88
C MET A 56 3.89 4.65 -3.01
N ALA A 57 4.62 3.61 -2.65
CA ALA A 57 4.09 2.50 -1.88
C ALA A 57 3.86 2.89 -0.41
N TYR A 58 2.68 2.57 0.14
CA TYR A 58 2.43 2.62 1.58
C TYR A 58 3.04 1.40 2.26
N SER A 59 4.37 1.28 2.19
CA SER A 59 5.14 0.10 2.58
C SER A 59 5.03 -0.28 4.05
N ALA A 60 4.86 0.70 4.93
CA ALA A 60 4.66 0.45 6.35
C ALA A 60 3.37 1.10 6.84
N LYS A 61 2.23 0.47 6.56
CA LYS A 61 0.90 0.96 6.98
C LYS A 61 0.34 0.11 8.13
N PHE A 62 0.35 0.70 9.31
CA PHE A 62 -0.08 0.04 10.55
C PHE A 62 -1.59 0.08 10.75
N ALA A 63 -2.12 -0.96 11.40
CA ALA A 63 -3.49 -1.05 11.88
C ALA A 63 -3.67 -0.08 13.06
N SER A 64 -4.18 1.13 12.78
CA SER A 64 -4.21 2.21 13.76
C SER A 64 -5.60 2.79 14.04
N ALA A 65 -5.80 3.24 15.28
CA ALA A 65 -6.96 4.02 15.70
C ALA A 65 -6.98 5.46 15.15
N PHE A 66 -5.85 5.97 14.65
CA PHE A 66 -5.74 7.33 14.10
C PHE A 66 -6.52 7.55 12.81
N TYR A 67 -7.08 6.51 12.19
CA TYR A 67 -7.81 6.62 10.92
C TYR A 67 -9.30 6.98 11.04
N GLY A 68 -9.83 7.17 12.26
CA GLY A 68 -11.26 7.44 12.49
C GLY A 68 -11.83 8.54 11.58
N PRO A 69 -11.32 9.78 11.65
CA PRO A 69 -11.81 10.87 10.81
C PRO A 69 -11.68 10.62 9.30
N PHE A 70 -10.61 9.95 8.86
CA PHE A 70 -10.43 9.60 7.45
C PHE A 70 -11.48 8.58 6.98
N ARG A 71 -11.85 7.61 7.82
CA ARG A 71 -12.86 6.60 7.46
C ARG A 71 -14.23 7.24 7.23
N GLU A 72 -14.59 8.23 8.04
CA GLU A 72 -15.81 9.01 7.86
C GLU A 72 -15.76 9.80 6.54
N ALA A 73 -14.69 10.56 6.32
CA ALA A 73 -14.54 11.38 5.12
C ALA A 73 -14.53 10.57 3.81
N ALA A 74 -13.88 9.41 3.81
CA ALA A 74 -13.77 8.54 2.63
C ALA A 74 -14.93 7.54 2.49
N GLY A 75 -15.91 7.54 3.41
CA GLY A 75 -16.97 6.53 3.45
C GLY A 75 -16.43 5.09 3.53
N SER A 76 -15.29 4.88 4.19
CA SER A 76 -14.48 3.65 4.11
C SER A 76 -14.45 2.82 5.40
N THR A 77 -15.44 3.02 6.27
CA THR A 77 -15.66 2.20 7.46
C THR A 77 -15.77 0.72 7.07
N PRO A 78 -15.03 -0.20 7.72
CA PRO A 78 -15.12 -1.63 7.43
C PRO A 78 -16.56 -2.14 7.55
N GLN A 79 -17.06 -2.83 6.52
CA GLN A 79 -18.39 -3.44 6.52
C GLN A 79 -18.43 -4.75 7.31
N PHE A 80 -17.27 -5.40 7.47
CA PHE A 80 -17.06 -6.60 8.28
C PHE A 80 -15.64 -6.63 8.82
N GLY A 81 -15.46 -7.30 9.97
CA GLY A 81 -14.14 -7.54 10.57
C GLY A 81 -13.33 -6.28 10.87
N ASP A 82 -12.01 -6.43 10.85
CA ASP A 82 -11.06 -5.33 10.90
C ASP A 82 -10.01 -5.49 9.78
N ARG A 83 -8.97 -4.64 9.80
CA ARG A 83 -7.92 -4.63 8.78
C ARG A 83 -6.61 -5.25 9.24
N ARG A 84 -6.59 -5.92 10.42
CA ARG A 84 -5.37 -6.43 11.05
C ARG A 84 -4.76 -7.63 10.32
N SER A 85 -5.49 -8.25 9.40
CA SER A 85 -4.96 -9.37 8.61
C SER A 85 -4.03 -8.92 7.47
N TYR A 86 -3.91 -7.62 7.22
CA TYR A 86 -3.05 -7.06 6.17
C TYR A 86 -2.41 -5.73 6.58
N GLN A 87 -3.04 -4.93 7.45
CA GLN A 87 -2.37 -3.80 8.09
C GLN A 87 -1.51 -4.29 9.25
N MET A 88 -0.31 -3.73 9.36
CA MET A 88 0.72 -4.19 10.29
C MET A 88 0.34 -4.03 11.76
N ASP A 89 0.86 -4.90 12.62
CA ASP A 89 0.77 -4.74 14.06
C ASP A 89 1.55 -3.48 14.50
N PRO A 90 0.90 -2.51 15.19
CA PRO A 90 1.55 -1.33 15.76
C PRO A 90 2.83 -1.58 16.56
N ALA A 91 3.00 -2.77 17.14
CA ALA A 91 4.17 -3.11 17.95
C ALA A 91 5.40 -3.56 17.15
N ASN A 92 5.29 -3.75 15.82
CA ASN A 92 6.27 -4.51 15.04
C ASN A 92 7.10 -3.67 14.06
N ALA A 93 8.12 -2.97 14.56
CA ALA A 93 9.03 -2.20 13.72
C ALA A 93 9.91 -3.07 12.79
N ARG A 94 10.25 -4.30 13.19
CA ARG A 94 11.10 -5.18 12.37
C ARG A 94 10.41 -5.67 11.11
N GLU A 95 9.13 -5.99 11.22
CA GLU A 95 8.29 -6.30 10.07
C GLU A 95 8.19 -5.11 9.13
N ALA A 96 8.08 -3.87 9.65
CA ALA A 96 8.00 -2.68 8.82
C ALA A 96 9.21 -2.49 7.91
N LEU A 97 10.42 -2.76 8.43
CA LEU A 97 11.64 -2.71 7.63
C LEU A 97 11.68 -3.80 6.56
N ARG A 98 11.17 -4.99 6.88
CA ARG A 98 11.07 -6.08 5.90
C ARG A 98 10.08 -5.75 4.78
N GLU A 99 8.91 -5.22 5.10
CA GLU A 99 7.90 -4.82 4.11
C GLU A 99 8.43 -3.69 3.21
N VAL A 100 9.14 -2.72 3.79
CA VAL A 100 9.83 -1.67 3.03
C VAL A 100 10.88 -2.25 2.08
N GLU A 101 11.71 -3.18 2.54
CA GLU A 101 12.72 -3.82 1.69
C GLU A 101 12.09 -4.62 0.53
N LEU A 102 10.97 -5.32 0.80
CA LEU A 102 10.22 -6.05 -0.22
C LEU A 102 9.67 -5.11 -1.29
N ASP A 103 9.02 -4.01 -0.89
CA ASP A 103 8.49 -3.02 -1.84
C ASP A 103 9.57 -2.36 -2.70
N ILE A 104 10.73 -2.07 -2.10
CA ILE A 104 11.88 -1.54 -2.84
C ILE A 104 12.34 -2.57 -3.88
N ALA A 105 12.46 -3.84 -3.49
CA ALA A 105 12.85 -4.92 -4.41
C ALA A 105 11.82 -5.14 -5.53
N GLU A 106 10.55 -4.86 -5.26
CA GLU A 106 9.44 -4.93 -6.22
C GLU A 106 9.33 -3.71 -7.16
N GLY A 107 10.08 -2.64 -6.88
CA GLY A 107 10.15 -1.45 -7.75
C GLY A 107 9.36 -0.24 -7.26
N ALA A 108 9.16 -0.09 -5.95
CA ALA A 108 8.66 1.16 -5.39
C ALA A 108 9.70 2.29 -5.54
N ASP A 109 9.28 3.42 -6.10
CA ASP A 109 10.12 4.61 -6.22
C ASP A 109 10.17 5.43 -4.92
N ILE A 110 9.08 5.40 -4.16
CA ILE A 110 8.95 6.07 -2.86
C ILE A 110 8.26 5.11 -1.90
N VAL A 111 8.80 4.98 -0.69
CA VAL A 111 8.19 4.22 0.40
C VAL A 111 7.61 5.16 1.46
N MET A 112 6.48 4.77 2.07
CA MET A 112 5.75 5.59 3.04
C MET A 112 5.43 4.81 4.31
N VAL A 113 5.67 5.46 5.45
CA VAL A 113 5.20 5.02 6.78
C VAL A 113 3.89 5.72 7.13
N LYS A 114 2.89 4.96 7.60
CA LYS A 114 1.59 5.50 8.02
C LYS A 114 1.02 4.75 9.23
N PRO A 115 0.53 5.46 10.28
CA PRO A 115 0.57 6.91 10.51
C PRO A 115 1.98 7.47 10.78
N ALA A 116 2.19 8.78 10.71
CA ALA A 116 3.53 9.37 10.86
C ALA A 116 3.93 9.67 12.32
N MET A 117 3.23 10.58 13.00
CA MET A 117 3.68 11.17 14.29
C MET A 117 4.00 10.14 15.38
N ALA A 118 3.25 9.02 15.44
CA ALA A 118 3.46 7.96 16.43
C ALA A 118 4.48 6.88 15.99
N TYR A 119 5.00 6.96 14.76
CA TYR A 119 5.91 5.99 14.14
C TYR A 119 7.17 6.69 13.58
N MET A 120 7.56 7.81 14.19
CA MET A 120 8.76 8.56 13.79
C MET A 120 10.04 7.73 13.98
N ASP A 121 10.03 6.76 14.88
CA ASP A 121 11.06 5.75 15.09
C ASP A 121 11.19 4.79 13.90
N VAL A 122 10.09 4.40 13.26
CA VAL A 122 10.10 3.61 12.02
C VAL A 122 10.58 4.48 10.86
N ILE A 123 10.07 5.72 10.72
CA ILE A 123 10.53 6.68 9.70
C ILE A 123 12.04 6.91 9.79
N ARG A 124 12.61 6.94 11.00
CA ARG A 124 14.05 7.13 11.19
C ARG A 124 14.89 5.93 10.73
N GLN A 125 14.31 4.73 10.73
CA GLN A 125 15.03 3.49 10.38
C GLN A 125 14.95 3.15 8.89
N VAL A 126 13.92 3.65 8.20
CA VAL A 126 13.76 3.60 6.74
C VAL A 126 14.68 4.62 6.08
#